data_AF-A0A6B1XD11-F1
#
_entry.id   AF-A0A6B1XD11-F1
#
_cell.length_a   1.000
_cell.length_b   1.000
_cell.length_c   1.000
_cell.angle_alpha   90.00
_cell.angle_beta   90.00
_cell.angle_gamma   90.00
#
_symmetry.space_group_name_H-M   'P 1'
#
loop_
_entity.id
_entity.type
_entity.pdbx_description
1 polymer ?
#
loop_
_entity_poly.entity_id
_entity_poly.type
_entity_poly.pdbx_seq_one_letter_code
_entity_poly.pdbx_strand_id
1 'polypeptide(L)'
;MQWTTDQCRSFYNSIEWEHLRAAILKRDHYECQWCKRDGKVTRYGDVDSHGRPVVLEVDHIKELADYPELRTKPTNLRTLCKDCHNKRHHRMNYRTKHERKENRWSKDERWD
;
A
#
# COMPACT_ATOMS: atom_id res chain seq x y z
N MET A 1 12.05 23.03 -1.23
CA MET A 1 11.04 23.26 -2.30
C MET A 1 10.17 22.03 -2.35
N GLN A 2 8.86 22.18 -2.16
CA GLN A 2 7.93 21.07 -2.23
C GLN A 2 7.59 20.76 -3.68
N TRP A 3 7.50 19.46 -4.04
CA TRP A 3 7.07 19.04 -5.36
C TRP A 3 5.54 19.11 -5.51
N THR A 4 5.08 19.47 -6.71
CA THR A 4 3.66 19.43 -7.04
C THR A 4 3.18 18.00 -7.28
N THR A 5 1.87 17.77 -7.19
CA THR A 5 1.27 16.45 -7.45
C THR A 5 1.62 15.91 -8.84
N ASP A 6 1.72 16.78 -9.84
CA ASP A 6 2.07 16.41 -11.22
C ASP A 6 3.53 15.94 -11.33
N GLN A 7 4.46 16.63 -10.66
CA GLN A 7 5.86 16.22 -10.57
C GLN A 7 6.03 14.87 -9.89
N CYS A 8 5.32 14.64 -8.77
CA CYS A 8 5.29 13.36 -8.10
C CYS A 8 4.77 12.24 -9.01
N ARG A 9 3.68 12.50 -9.76
CA ARG A 9 3.11 11.53 -10.70
C ARG A 9 4.07 11.20 -11.85
N SER A 10 4.71 12.22 -12.42
CA SER A 10 5.72 12.04 -13.46
C SER A 10 6.88 11.16 -12.97
N PHE A 11 7.35 11.37 -11.73
CA PHE A 11 8.37 10.52 -11.14
C PHE A 11 7.94 9.05 -10.99
N TYR A 12 6.73 8.78 -10.50
CA TYR A 12 6.23 7.41 -10.38
C TYR A 12 6.08 6.70 -11.73
N ASN A 13 5.91 7.45 -12.82
CA ASN A 13 5.85 6.92 -14.19
C ASN A 13 7.23 6.83 -14.85
N SER A 14 8.29 7.28 -14.19
CA SER A 14 9.64 7.31 -14.78
C SER A 14 10.31 5.94 -14.73
N ILE A 15 11.15 5.68 -15.74
CA ILE A 15 12.00 4.47 -15.82
C ILE A 15 12.97 4.40 -14.62
N GLU A 16 13.42 5.57 -14.14
CA GLU A 16 14.26 5.69 -12.94
C GLU A 16 13.58 5.05 -11.72
N TRP A 17 12.29 5.35 -11.51
CA TRP A 17 11.51 4.75 -10.42
C TRP A 17 11.29 3.24 -10.62
N GLU A 18 11.04 2.80 -11.85
CA GLU A 18 10.86 1.37 -12.15
C GLU A 18 12.10 0.55 -11.77
N HIS A 19 13.29 0.99 -12.21
CA HIS A 19 14.55 0.35 -11.86
C HIS A 19 14.85 0.41 -10.36
N LEU A 20 14.62 1.57 -9.74
CA LEU A 20 14.82 1.74 -8.31
C LEU A 20 13.91 0.82 -7.51
N ARG A 21 12.63 0.75 -7.87
CA ARG A 21 11.65 -0.14 -7.25
C ARG A 21 12.09 -1.60 -7.34
N ALA A 22 12.55 -2.05 -8.50
CA ALA A 22 13.06 -3.40 -8.68
C ALA A 22 14.30 -3.67 -7.82
N ALA A 23 15.24 -2.72 -7.75
CA ALA A 23 16.44 -2.83 -6.93
C ALA A 23 16.12 -2.92 -5.42
N ILE A 24 15.18 -2.11 -4.94
CA ILE A 24 14.74 -2.13 -3.53
C ILE A 24 14.02 -3.43 -3.19
N LEU A 25 13.13 -3.93 -4.05
CA LEU A 25 12.49 -5.22 -3.86
C LEU A 25 13.51 -6.36 -3.78
N LYS A 26 14.51 -6.34 -4.66
CA LYS A 26 15.60 -7.33 -4.65
C LYS A 26 16.46 -7.24 -3.40
N ARG A 27 16.82 -6.03 -2.96
CA ARG A 27 17.58 -5.78 -1.71
C ARG A 27 16.84 -6.37 -0.50
N ASP A 28 15.54 -6.17 -0.45
CA ASP A 28 14.68 -6.58 0.67
C ASP A 28 14.19 -8.04 0.52
N HIS A 29 14.78 -8.81 -0.41
CA HIS A 29 14.46 -10.22 -0.71
C HIS A 29 12.97 -10.47 -0.99
N TYR A 30 12.28 -9.49 -1.57
CA TYR A 30 10.84 -9.53 -1.78
C TYR A 30 10.06 -9.86 -0.49
N GLU A 31 10.47 -9.25 0.63
CA GLU A 31 9.84 -9.43 1.94
C GLU A 31 9.44 -8.06 2.51
N CYS A 32 8.31 -8.00 3.23
CA CYS A 32 7.87 -6.81 3.95
C CYS A 32 8.77 -6.53 5.18
N GLN A 33 9.40 -5.36 5.24
CA GLN A 33 10.31 -5.00 6.33
C GLN A 33 9.61 -4.80 7.68
N TRP A 34 8.34 -4.40 7.68
CA TRP A 34 7.55 -4.26 8.92
C TRP A 34 7.12 -5.61 9.47
N CYS A 35 6.59 -6.49 8.62
CA CYS A 35 6.24 -7.84 9.02
C CYS A 35 7.46 -8.56 9.61
N LYS A 36 8.62 -8.43 8.96
CA LYS A 36 9.88 -9.01 9.43
C LYS A 36 10.27 -8.52 10.83
N ARG A 37 10.10 -7.23 11.10
CA ARG A 37 10.35 -6.64 12.43
C ARG A 37 9.38 -7.16 13.49
N ASP A 38 8.13 -7.40 13.10
CA ASP A 38 7.10 -7.99 13.97
C ASP A 38 7.23 -9.52 14.10
N GLY A 39 8.27 -10.13 13.54
CA GLY A 39 8.51 -11.58 13.57
C GLY A 39 7.64 -12.39 12.60
N LYS A 40 6.98 -11.72 11.64
CA LYS A 40 6.16 -12.36 10.60
C LYS A 40 6.90 -12.37 9.27
N VAL A 41 6.83 -13.49 8.55
CA VAL A 41 7.34 -13.59 7.18
C VAL A 41 6.20 -13.30 6.22
N THR A 42 6.38 -12.32 5.34
CA THR A 42 5.40 -11.94 4.32
C THR A 42 6.15 -11.63 3.05
N ARG A 43 6.23 -12.61 2.15
CA ARG A 43 6.96 -12.49 0.88
C ARG A 43 6.04 -12.40 -0.32
N TYR A 44 6.61 -11.96 -1.44
CA TYR A 44 5.93 -12.04 -2.73
C TYR A 44 5.58 -13.50 -3.06
N GLY A 45 4.32 -13.75 -3.41
CA GLY A 45 3.79 -15.09 -3.72
C GLY A 45 3.10 -15.80 -2.54
N ASP A 46 3.24 -15.28 -1.32
CA ASP A 46 2.44 -15.76 -0.18
C ASP A 46 0.98 -15.31 -0.31
N VAL A 47 0.15 -15.86 0.57
CA VAL A 47 -1.23 -15.40 0.81
C VAL A 47 -1.32 -14.59 2.10
N ASP A 48 -2.10 -13.50 2.06
CA ASP A 48 -2.41 -12.70 3.25
C ASP A 48 -3.38 -13.44 4.18
N SER A 49 -3.70 -12.86 5.33
CA SER A 49 -4.65 -13.42 6.30
C SER A 49 -6.08 -13.56 5.76
N HIS A 50 -6.36 -13.00 4.59
CA HIS A 50 -7.65 -13.06 3.90
C HIS A 50 -7.61 -13.98 2.67
N GLY A 51 -6.53 -14.75 2.46
CA GLY A 51 -6.38 -15.66 1.34
C GLY A 51 -6.09 -14.99 -0.01
N ARG A 52 -5.70 -13.71 -0.01
CA ARG A 52 -5.35 -12.96 -1.23
C ARG A 52 -3.84 -12.97 -1.44
N PRO A 53 -3.34 -12.93 -2.69
CA PRO A 53 -1.92 -12.87 -2.96
C PRO A 53 -1.29 -11.61 -2.35
N VAL A 54 -0.15 -11.78 -1.69
CA VAL A 54 0.62 -10.69 -1.08
C VAL A 54 1.20 -9.82 -2.19
N VAL A 55 0.84 -8.54 -2.17
CA VAL A 55 1.42 -7.51 -3.04
C VAL A 55 2.37 -6.64 -2.23
N LEU A 56 3.59 -6.48 -2.74
CA LEU A 56 4.61 -5.61 -2.15
C LEU A 56 4.70 -4.29 -2.89
N GLU A 57 4.73 -3.22 -2.10
CA GLU A 57 4.84 -1.84 -2.54
C GLU A 57 6.10 -1.22 -1.92
N VAL A 58 6.78 -0.36 -2.68
CA VAL A 58 7.94 0.38 -2.18
C VAL A 58 7.46 1.74 -1.70
N ASP A 59 7.60 1.95 -0.40
CA ASP A 59 7.12 3.12 0.32
C ASP A 59 8.28 4.08 0.62
N HIS A 60 8.04 5.38 0.43
CA HIS A 60 8.97 6.43 0.83
C HIS A 60 8.78 6.73 2.32
N ILE A 61 9.82 6.55 3.14
CA ILE A 61 9.78 6.81 4.59
C ILE A 61 9.43 8.28 4.84
N LYS A 62 10.23 9.18 4.26
CA LYS A 62 9.91 10.61 4.13
C LYS A 62 9.21 10.84 2.81
N GLU A 63 8.08 11.54 2.84
CA GLU A 63 7.24 11.75 1.66
C GLU A 63 7.99 12.48 0.55
N LEU A 64 7.70 12.05 -0.68
CA LEU A 64 8.32 12.57 -1.89
C LEU A 64 8.04 14.07 -2.09
N ALA A 65 6.85 14.53 -1.70
CA ALA A 65 6.43 15.92 -1.86
C ALA A 65 7.28 16.88 -1.03
N ASP A 66 7.66 16.48 0.19
CA ASP A 66 8.42 17.32 1.12
C ASP A 66 9.93 17.22 0.92
N TYR A 67 10.43 16.03 0.52
CA TYR A 67 11.86 15.74 0.41
C TYR A 67 12.23 15.15 -0.97
N PRO A 68 12.07 15.92 -2.06
CA PRO A 68 12.39 15.44 -3.41
C PRO A 68 13.86 15.04 -3.58
N GLU A 69 14.78 15.61 -2.79
CA GLU A 69 16.20 15.23 -2.79
C GLU A 69 16.47 13.82 -2.24
N LEU A 70 15.49 13.22 -1.57
CA LEU A 70 15.56 11.86 -1.03
C LEU A 70 14.80 10.84 -1.88
N ARG A 71 14.24 11.25 -3.04
CA ARG A 71 13.41 10.41 -3.92
C ARG A 71 14.10 9.13 -4.40
N THR A 72 15.39 9.24 -4.69
CA THR A 72 16.20 8.13 -5.24
C THR A 72 17.08 7.47 -4.21
N LYS A 73 17.05 7.93 -2.95
CA LYS A 73 17.93 7.39 -1.92
C LYS A 73 17.37 6.07 -1.40
N PRO A 74 18.11 4.96 -1.54
CA PRO A 74 17.65 3.64 -1.07
C PRO A 74 17.35 3.59 0.43
N THR A 75 18.03 4.43 1.21
CA THR A 75 17.83 4.54 2.67
C THR A 75 16.49 5.17 3.04
N ASN A 76 15.87 5.93 2.12
CA ASN A 76 14.54 6.51 2.31
C ASN A 76 13.43 5.59 1.76
N LEU A 77 13.77 4.43 1.21
CA LEU A 77 12.83 3.50 0.59
C LEU A 77 12.78 2.18 1.35
N ARG A 78 11.58 1.64 1.50
CA ARG A 78 11.34 0.34 2.16
C ARG A 78 10.26 -0.45 1.45
N THR A 79 10.38 -1.78 1.46
CA THR A 79 9.30 -2.66 1.02
C THR A 79 8.26 -2.89 2.12
N LEU A 80 6.99 -2.69 1.77
CA LEU A 80 5.85 -2.97 2.63
C LEU A 80 4.81 -3.80 1.88
N CYS A 81 4.08 -4.66 2.60
CA CYS A 81 2.84 -5.22 2.08
C CYS A 81 1.71 -4.17 2.11
N LYS A 82 0.64 -4.40 1.35
CA LYS A 82 -0.53 -3.51 1.33
C LYS A 82 -1.09 -3.18 2.71
N ASP A 83 -1.15 -4.14 3.62
CA ASP A 83 -1.69 -3.92 4.96
C ASP A 83 -0.78 -2.99 5.78
N CYS A 84 0.53 -3.20 5.73
CA CYS A 84 1.50 -2.32 6.39
C CYS A 84 1.52 -0.92 5.76
N HIS A 85 1.41 -0.83 4.44
CA HIS A 85 1.34 0.44 3.72
C HIS A 85 0.06 1.23 4.09
N ASN A 86 -1.09 0.55 4.16
CA ASN A 86 -2.34 1.15 4.63
C ASN A 86 -2.26 1.59 6.10
N LYS A 87 -1.65 0.76 6.97
CA LYS A 87 -1.43 1.08 8.39
C LYS A 87 -0.58 2.35 8.54
N ARG A 88 0.48 2.50 7.72
CA ARG A 88 1.32 3.70 7.69
C ARG A 88 0.51 4.96 7.36
N HIS A 89 -0.30 4.91 6.31
CA HIS A 89 -1.10 6.06 5.89
C HIS A 89 -2.37 6.27 6.74
N HIS A 90 -2.54 5.52 7.84
CA HIS A 90 -3.76 5.51 8.63
C HIS A 90 -5.03 5.27 7.79
N ARG A 91 -4.89 4.60 6.64
CA ARG A 91 -5.98 4.25 5.73
C ARG A 91 -6.73 3.00 6.19
N MET A 92 -6.83 2.81 7.51
CA MET A 92 -7.74 1.84 8.12
C MET A 92 -9.16 2.43 8.19
N ASN A 93 -9.65 2.98 7.07
CA ASN A 93 -11.08 3.17 6.86
C ASN A 93 -11.52 2.08 5.89
N TYR A 94 -11.69 0.87 6.44
CA TYR A 94 -12.61 -0.11 5.88
C TYR A 94 -13.85 0.66 5.43
N ARG A 95 -14.22 0.49 4.14
CA ARG A 95 -15.50 0.87 3.50
C ARG A 95 -16.40 1.63 4.48
N THR A 96 -16.52 2.95 4.30
CA THR A 96 -17.64 3.75 4.83
C THR A 96 -18.85 2.84 4.99
N LYS A 97 -19.29 2.63 6.24
CA LYS A 97 -20.43 1.82 6.65
C LYS A 97 -21.24 1.35 5.44
N HIS A 98 -21.21 0.05 5.14
CA HIS A 98 -22.41 -0.54 4.55
C HIS A 98 -23.48 -0.40 5.63
N GLU A 99 -24.08 0.78 5.75
CA GLU A 99 -25.43 0.86 6.27
C GLU A 99 -26.18 -0.16 5.40
N ARG A 100 -26.57 -1.30 6.00
CA ARG A 100 -27.45 -2.24 5.31
C ARG A 100 -28.64 -1.39 4.93
N LYS A 101 -28.77 -0.99 3.66
CA LYS A 101 -29.99 -0.37 3.17
C LYS A 101 -31.10 -1.34 3.56
N GLU A 102 -32.05 -0.86 4.34
CA GLU A 102 -33.22 -1.67 4.68
C GLU A 102 -33.80 -2.20 3.37
N ASN A 103 -34.08 -3.50 3.34
CA ASN A 103 -34.67 -4.11 2.16
C ASN A 103 -36.02 -3.41 1.90
N ARG A 104 -36.13 -2.75 0.73
CA ARG A 104 -37.31 -1.98 0.32
C ARG A 104 -38.58 -2.84 0.30
N TRP A 105 -38.43 -4.15 0.16
CA TRP A 105 -39.51 -5.13 0.05
C TRP A 105 -39.76 -5.89 1.36
N SER A 106 -39.15 -5.49 2.48
CA SER A 106 -39.35 -6.15 3.78
C SER A 106 -40.79 -6.10 4.30
N LYS A 107 -41.65 -5.29 3.67
CA LYS A 107 -43.07 -5.12 4.01
C LYS A 107 -44.02 -5.60 2.90
N ASP A 108 -43.49 -5.98 1.74
CA ASP A 108 -44.29 -6.54 0.65
C ASP A 108 -44.29 -8.07 0.78
N GLU A 109 -45.49 -8.64 0.77
CA GLU A 109 -45.80 -10.08 0.82
C GLU A 109 -45.81 -10.74 2.21
N ARG A 110 -46.85 -10.43 2.98
CA ARG A 110 -47.49 -11.42 3.85
C ARG A 110 -48.78 -11.87 3.17
N TRP A 111 -48.72 -12.96 2.41
CA TRP A 111 -49.93 -13.65 1.92
C TRP A 111 -50.47 -14.53 3.05
N ASP A 112 -51.66 -14.20 3.56
CA ASP A 112 -52.49 -15.09 4.40
C ASP A 112 -53.37 -15.99 3.51
#